data_AF-A0A5K1EFJ7-F1
#
_entry.id   AF-A0A5K1EFJ7-F1
#
_cell.length_a   1.000
_cell.length_b   1.000
_cell.length_c   1.000
_cell.angle_alpha   90.00
_cell.angle_beta   90.00
_cell.angle_gamma   90.00
#
_symmetry.space_group_name_H-M   'P 1'
#
loop_
_entity.id
_entity.type
_entity.pdbx_description
1 polymer ?
#
loop_
_entity_poly.entity_id
_entity_poly.type
_entity_poly.pdbx_seq_one_letter_code
_entity_poly.pdbx_strand_id
1 'polypeptide(L)' 'NPPILRRLDRVFLSPELFSAFPSSYLVLGPRHLSDHALLLLSLLR' A
#
# COMPACT_ATOMS: atom_id res chain seq x y z
N ASN A 1 19.81 -5.13 17.01
CA ASN A 1 19.48 -5.03 15.58
C ASN A 1 18.28 -4.13 15.39
N PRO A 2 18.43 -2.95 14.76
CA PRO A 2 17.29 -2.10 14.43
C PRO A 2 16.37 -2.83 13.43
N PRO A 3 15.05 -2.63 13.51
CA PRO A 3 14.13 -3.23 12.55
C PRO A 3 14.39 -2.64 11.16
N ILE A 4 14.71 -3.49 10.19
CA ILE A 4 14.86 -3.09 8.79
C ILE A 4 13.46 -3.09 8.17
N LEU A 5 12.89 -1.91 7.97
CA LEU A 5 11.63 -1.76 7.25
C LEU A 5 11.89 -1.87 5.74
N ARG A 6 11.16 -2.74 5.05
CA ARG A 6 11.26 -2.95 3.59
C ARG A 6 9.87 -2.84 2.97
N ARG A 7 9.77 -2.14 1.83
CA ARG A 7 8.54 -2.13 1.03
C ARG A 7 8.49 -3.37 0.14
N LEU A 8 7.78 -4.39 0.61
CA LEU A 8 7.60 -5.65 -0.10
C LEU A 8 6.29 -5.66 -0.89
N ASP A 9 5.24 -5.06 -0.35
CA ASP A 9 3.93 -5.00 -0.99
C ASP A 9 3.87 -3.97 -2.12
N ARG A 10 3.41 -4.43 -3.29
CA ARG A 10 3.28 -3.64 -4.52
C ARG A 10 1.99 -4.02 -5.24
N VAL A 11 1.34 -3.02 -5.82
CA VAL A 11 0.23 -3.21 -6.76
C VAL A 11 0.66 -2.63 -8.09
N PHE A 12 0.53 -3.42 -9.15
CA PHE A 12 0.77 -2.99 -10.52
C PHE A 12 -0.56 -2.73 -11.19
N LEU A 13 -0.66 -1.59 -11.87
CA LEU A 13 -1.84 -1.18 -12.60
C LEU A 13 -1.52 -1.14 -14.09
N SER A 14 -2.50 -1.47 -14.92
CA SER A 14 -2.42 -1.18 -16.35
C SER A 14 -2.56 0.33 -16.58
N PRO A 15 -2.03 0.87 -17.70
CA PRO A 15 -2.12 2.30 -18.02
C PRO A 15 -3.55 2.87 -17.88
N GLU A 16 -4.55 2.09 -18.26
CA GLU A 16 -5.97 2.48 -18.25
C GLU A 16 -6.52 2.71 -16.83
N LEU A 17 -5.89 2.10 -15.81
CA LEU A 17 -6.34 2.18 -14.42
C LEU A 17 -5.66 3.29 -13.62
N PHE A 18 -4.59 3.92 -14.13
CA PHE A 18 -3.92 5.01 -13.41
C PHE A 18 -4.84 6.22 -13.18
N SER A 19 -5.74 6.51 -14.13
CA SER A 19 -6.72 7.59 -13.98
C SER A 19 -7.81 7.26 -12.95
N ALA A 20 -8.16 5.98 -12.82
CA ALA A 20 -9.15 5.50 -11.86
C ALA A 20 -8.61 5.46 -10.42
N PHE A 21 -7.29 5.34 -10.22
CA PHE A 21 -6.67 5.29 -8.90
C PHE A 21 -5.61 6.38 -8.69
N PRO A 22 -6.02 7.65 -8.51
CA PRO A 22 -5.10 8.78 -8.49
C PRO A 22 -4.23 8.83 -7.22
N SER A 23 -4.60 8.10 -6.17
CA SER A 23 -3.90 8.11 -4.90
C SER A 23 -3.74 6.71 -4.29
N SER A 24 -2.64 6.56 -3.55
CA SER A 24 -2.33 5.37 -2.77
C SER A 24 -1.86 5.76 -1.37
N TYR A 25 -2.17 4.92 -0.38
CA TYR A 25 -1.85 5.18 1.03
C TYR A 25 -1.25 3.94 1.67
N LEU A 26 -0.29 4.16 2.57
CA LEU A 26 0.24 3.14 3.46
C LEU A 26 -0.30 3.38 4.87
N VAL A 27 -1.02 2.40 5.41
CA VAL A 27 -1.57 2.45 6.76
C VAL A 27 -0.80 1.47 7.64
N LEU A 28 -0.08 2.02 8.62
CA LEU A 28 0.60 1.22 9.64
C LEU A 28 -0.45 0.72 10.64
N GLY A 29 -0.71 -0.58 10.61
CA GLY A 29 -1.62 -1.24 11.56
C GLY A 29 -0.92 -1.61 12.88
N PRO A 30 -1.69 -2.11 13.86
CA PRO A 30 -1.12 -2.67 15.08
C PRO A 30 -0.21 -3.87 14.77
N ARG A 31 1.06 -3.79 15.17
CA ARG A 31 2.08 -4.83 14.90
C ARG A 31 1.75 -6.23 15.41
N HIS A 32 0.82 -6.33 16.38
CA HIS A 32 0.40 -7.62 16.93
C HIS A 32 -0.56 -8.38 16.00
N LEU A 33 -1.13 -7.71 15.00
CA LEU A 33 -2.05 -8.32 14.03
C LEU A 33 -1.32 -8.72 12.74
N SER A 34 -0.34 -7.93 12.32
CA SER A 34 0.51 -8.21 11.16
C SER A 34 1.82 -7.41 11.26
N ASP A 35 2.89 -7.99 10.72
CA ASP A 35 4.18 -7.35 10.51
C ASP A 35 4.24 -6.48 9.24
N HIS A 36 3.19 -6.52 8.40
CA HIS A 36 3.04 -5.71 7.20
C HIS A 36 2.15 -4.48 7.40
N ALA A 37 2.41 -3.44 6.60
CA ALA A 37 1.53 -2.29 6.48
C ALA A 37 0.45 -2.55 5.41
N LEU A 38 -0.74 -1.98 5.57
CA LEU A 38 -1.79 -2.07 4.56
C LEU A 38 -1.52 -1.06 3.44
N LEU A 39 -1.56 -1.53 2.19
CA LEU A 39 -1.51 -0.68 0.99
C LEU A 39 -2.92 -0.49 0.44
N LEU A 40 -3.38 0.75 0.36
CA LEU A 40 -4.70 1.14 -0.14
C LEU A 40 -4.58 1.93 -1.44
N LEU A 41 -5.49 1.69 -2.37
CA LEU A 41 -5.69 2.51 -3.58
C LEU A 41 -7.05 3.19 -3.47
N SER A 42 -7.12 4.49 -3.75
CA SER A 42 -8.37 5.23 -3.76
C SER A 42 -8.96 5.20 -5.15
N LEU A 43 -10.15 4.63 -5.32
CA LEU A 43 -10.90 4.71 -6.57
C LEU A 43 -11.52 6.11 -6.73
N LEU A 44 -11.34 6.72 -7.90
CA LEU A 44 -12.04 7.93 -8.34
C LEU A 44 -13.49 7.55 -8.68
N ARG A 45 -14.46 8.25 -8.09
CA ARG A 45 -15.89 8.02 -8.31
C ARG A 45 -16.50 9.07 -9.23
#